data_AF-A0A2V2UE42-F1
#
_entry.id   AF-A0A2V2UE42-F1
#
_cell.length_a   1.000
_cell.length_b   1.000
_cell.length_c   1.000
_cell.angle_alpha   90.00
_cell.angle_beta   90.00
_cell.angle_gamma   90.00
#
_symmetry.space_group_name_H-M   'P 1'
#
loop_
_entity.id
_entity.type
_entity.pdbx_description
1 polymer ?
#
loop_
_entity_poly.entity_id
_entity_poly.type
_entity_poly.pdbx_seq_one_letter_code
_entity_poly.pdbx_strand_id
1 'polypeptide(L)'
;MEDWSAAKGLYIPVIEAGQSLPLEWNLRLVKAGSYAIDILFNKDGDFASPPSASSKVFLEVAPKLNLNPGNVLPVAFGVPALIMGILGVVNYIRGRKTGIYG
;
A
#
# COMPACT_ATOMS: atom_id res chain seq x y z
N MET A 1 14.13 1.50 0.99
CA MET A 1 14.52 2.58 1.91
C MET A 1 13.23 3.08 2.52
N GLU A 2 12.98 2.68 3.76
CA GLU A 2 11.71 2.90 4.48
C GLU A 2 11.77 4.22 5.25
N ASP A 3 11.57 5.33 4.55
CA ASP A 3 11.28 6.60 5.19
C ASP A 3 9.77 6.67 5.46
N TRP A 4 9.33 6.24 6.64
CA TRP A 4 7.92 6.24 7.04
C TRP A 4 7.45 7.57 7.66
N SER A 5 8.34 8.55 7.86
CA SER A 5 8.00 9.87 8.39
C SER A 5 8.66 10.97 7.56
N ALA A 6 7.84 11.87 7.01
CA ALA A 6 8.33 13.13 6.44
C ALA A 6 8.77 14.13 7.53
N ALA A 7 8.32 13.94 8.77
CA ALA A 7 8.67 14.78 9.90
C ALA A 7 9.93 14.23 10.59
N LYS A 8 11.06 14.90 10.38
CA LYS A 8 12.27 14.73 11.18
C LYS A 8 11.97 15.13 12.63
N GLY A 9 12.68 14.52 13.60
CA GLY A 9 12.46 14.71 15.04
C GLY A 9 12.17 16.17 15.40
N LEU A 10 11.09 16.39 16.15
CA LEU A 10 10.62 17.71 16.53
C LEU A 10 11.37 18.19 17.78
N TYR A 11 11.97 19.37 17.71
CA TYR A 11 12.50 20.05 18.90
C TYR A 11 11.41 20.92 19.53
N ILE A 12 11.11 20.68 20.80
CA ILE A 12 10.15 21.47 21.57
C ILE A 12 10.95 22.23 22.64
N PRO A 13 11.02 23.57 22.58
CA PRO A 13 11.94 24.35 23.41
C PRO A 13 11.58 24.35 24.90
N VAL A 14 10.29 24.49 25.24
CA VAL A 14 9.82 24.38 26.63
C VAL A 14 8.32 24.05 26.66
N ILE A 15 7.91 23.30 27.68
CA ILE A 15 6.50 23.14 28.07
C ILE A 15 6.43 23.55 29.53
N GLU A 16 5.67 24.60 29.84
CA GLU A 16 5.55 25.08 31.22
C GLU A 16 4.84 24.05 32.12
N ALA A 17 5.11 24.11 33.42
CA ALA A 17 4.52 23.20 34.37
C ALA A 17 2.98 23.27 34.32
N GLY A 18 2.34 22.12 34.14
CA GLY A 18 0.88 22.01 34.02
C GLY A 18 0.32 22.34 32.63
N GLN A 19 1.16 22.73 31.67
CA GLN A 19 0.76 22.94 30.27
C GLN A 19 0.93 21.66 29.44
N SER A 20 0.18 21.58 28.35
CA SER A 20 0.28 20.50 27.36
C SER A 20 0.29 21.09 25.95
N LEU A 21 1.14 20.55 25.08
CA LEU A 21 1.19 20.93 23.67
C LEU A 21 0.60 19.80 22.81
N PRO A 22 -0.56 19.99 22.16
CA PRO A 22 -1.10 19.00 21.24
C PRO A 22 -0.24 18.93 19.97
N LEU A 23 0.10 17.72 19.55
CA LEU A 23 0.85 17.44 18.32
C LEU A 23 0.09 16.45 17.47
N GLU A 24 0.04 16.72 16.17
CA GLU A 24 -0.62 15.86 15.19
C GLU A 24 0.39 15.36 14.16
N TRP A 25 0.44 14.03 13.99
CA TRP A 25 1.26 13.38 12.97
C TRP A 25 0.38 12.58 12.02
N ASN A 26 0.62 12.78 10.71
CA ASN A 26 -0.02 11.99 9.67
C ASN A 26 0.91 10.85 9.27
N LEU A 27 0.54 9.62 9.61
CA LEU A 27 1.29 8.41 9.30
C LEU A 27 0.67 7.70 8.10
N ARG A 28 1.50 7.32 7.12
CA ARG A 28 1.07 6.53 5.96
C ARG A 28 1.62 5.12 6.05
N LEU A 29 0.76 4.18 6.44
CA LEU A 29 1.10 2.77 6.54
C LEU A 29 0.85 2.10 5.18
N VAL A 30 1.90 1.56 4.57
CA VAL A 30 1.87 1.02 3.20
C VAL A 30 1.42 -0.44 3.16
N LYS A 31 1.61 -1.16 4.26
CA LYS A 31 1.31 -2.59 4.38
C LYS A 31 0.19 -2.82 5.39
N ALA A 32 -0.63 -3.83 5.12
CA ALA A 32 -1.64 -4.30 6.06
C ALA A 32 -1.00 -5.09 7.22
N GLY A 33 -1.65 -5.06 8.38
CA GLY A 33 -1.28 -5.84 9.55
C GLY A 33 -1.32 -5.05 10.85
N SER A 34 -0.80 -5.67 11.90
CA SER A 34 -0.78 -5.13 13.27
C SER A 34 0.43 -4.25 13.51
N TYR A 35 0.18 -3.05 14.05
CA TYR A 35 1.21 -2.08 14.38
C TYR A 35 1.12 -1.66 15.84
N ALA A 36 2.28 -1.37 16.44
CA ALA A 36 2.40 -0.69 17.71
C ALA A 36 3.15 0.63 17.50
N ILE A 37 2.59 1.73 17.98
CA ILE A 37 3.15 3.07 17.89
C ILE A 37 3.48 3.55 19.29
N ASP A 38 4.71 4.01 19.50
CA ASP A 38 5.14 4.78 20.66
C ASP A 38 5.94 6.01 20.21
N ILE A 39 6.00 6.99 21.10
CA ILE A 39 6.77 8.22 20.92
C ILE A 39 7.95 8.15 21.87
N LEU A 40 9.15 8.27 21.32
CA LEU A 40 10.38 8.38 22.07
C LEU A 40 10.74 9.87 22.23
N PHE A 41 11.08 10.28 23.45
CA PHE A 41 11.54 11.64 23.71
C PHE A 41 12.68 11.66 24.72
N ASN A 42 13.58 12.61 24.53
CA ASN A 42 14.66 12.91 25.45
C ASN A 42 14.29 14.16 26.24
N LYS A 43 14.39 14.06 27.56
CA LYS A 43 14.16 15.20 28.43
C LYS A 43 15.41 16.10 28.44
N ASP A 44 15.20 17.41 28.50
CA ASP A 44 16.26 18.42 28.68
C ASP A 44 17.38 18.37 27.62
N GLY A 45 17.12 17.79 26.44
CA GLY A 45 18.11 17.65 25.39
C GLY A 45 19.24 16.66 25.71
N ASP A 46 19.05 15.76 26.69
CA ASP A 46 20.01 14.70 26.98
C ASP A 46 19.91 13.60 25.91
N PHE A 47 20.91 13.55 25.03
CA PHE A 47 21.02 12.52 23.99
C PHE A 47 21.94 11.35 24.39
N ALA A 48 22.58 11.41 25.56
CA ALA A 48 23.47 10.36 26.04
C ALA A 48 22.71 9.26 26.81
N SER A 49 21.61 9.62 27.46
CA SER A 49 20.73 8.67 28.14
C SER A 49 19.72 8.01 27.18
N PRO A 50 19.21 6.81 27.52
CA PRO A 50 18.11 6.20 26.78
C PRO A 50 16.85 7.08 26.77
N PRO A 51 16.13 7.18 25.64
CA PRO A 51 14.91 7.97 25.55
C PRO A 51 13.81 7.39 26.43
N SER A 52 12.94 8.28 26.91
CA SER A 52 11.68 7.89 27.54
C SER A 52 10.66 7.53 26.45
N ALA A 53 9.89 6.47 26.67
CA ALA A 53 8.85 6.01 25.76
C ALA A 53 7.46 6.39 26.28
N SER A 54 6.57 6.80 25.38
CA SER A 54 5.16 6.95 25.68
C SER A 54 4.48 5.58 25.89
N SER A 55 3.22 5.61 26.33
CA SER A 55 2.35 4.44 26.20
C SER A 55 2.23 4.02 24.74
N LYS A 56 2.16 2.71 24.50
CA LYS A 56 1.97 2.15 23.15
C LYS A 56 0.51 2.25 22.73
N VAL A 57 0.30 2.65 21.48
CA VAL A 57 -0.98 2.57 20.79
C VAL A 57 -0.93 1.40 19.81
N PHE A 58 -1.87 0.48 19.92
CA PHE A 58 -1.99 -0.67 19.02
C PHE A 58 -3.08 -0.39 17.98
N LEU A 59 -2.80 -0.70 16.72
CA LEU A 59 -3.76 -0.55 15.63
C LEU A 59 -3.62 -1.67 14.59
N GLU A 60 -4.70 -1.92 13.88
CA GLU A 60 -4.76 -2.89 12.78
C GLU A 60 -5.00 -2.15 11.47
N VAL A 61 -4.10 -2.32 10.50
CA VAL A 61 -4.23 -1.71 9.16
C VAL A 61 -4.89 -2.70 8.22
N ALA A 62 -6.08 -2.36 7.75
CA ALA A 62 -6.79 -3.18 6.78
C ALA A 62 -6.10 -3.16 5.40
N PRO A 63 -6.10 -4.29 4.67
CA PRO A 63 -5.57 -4.33 3.31
C PRO A 63 -6.43 -3.51 2.35
N LYS A 64 -5.77 -2.67 1.55
CA LYS A 64 -6.40 -1.98 0.45
C LYS A 64 -6.39 -2.85 -0.81
N LEU A 65 -7.56 -3.37 -1.20
CA LEU A 65 -7.74 -4.06 -2.46
C LEU A 65 -7.68 -3.04 -3.62
N ASN A 66 -6.53 -2.96 -4.29
CA ASN A 66 -6.34 -2.04 -5.43
C ASN A 66 -6.82 -2.62 -6.77
N LEU A 67 -7.12 -3.91 -6.82
CA LEU A 67 -7.66 -4.57 -8.00
C LEU A 67 -9.19 -4.63 -7.87
N ASN A 68 -9.91 -4.32 -8.95
CA ASN A 68 -11.33 -4.65 -9.06
C ASN A 68 -11.43 -6.09 -9.61
N PRO A 69 -11.58 -7.12 -8.75
CA PRO A 69 -11.53 -8.52 -9.19
C PRO A 69 -12.66 -8.87 -10.16
N GLY A 70 -13.78 -8.13 -10.15
CA GLY A 70 -14.96 -8.42 -10.97
C GLY A 70 -14.71 -8.37 -12.47
N ASN A 71 -13.78 -7.51 -12.92
CA ASN A 71 -13.51 -7.30 -14.34
C ASN A 71 -12.31 -8.10 -14.86
N VAL A 72 -11.59 -8.81 -13.99
CA VAL A 72 -10.40 -9.56 -14.41
C VAL A 72 -10.78 -10.82 -15.19
N LEU A 73 -11.80 -11.56 -14.73
CA LEU A 73 -12.21 -12.81 -15.37
C LEU A 73 -12.72 -12.60 -16.81
N PRO A 74 -13.63 -11.65 -17.11
CA PRO A 74 -14.09 -11.43 -18.48
C PRO A 74 -12.96 -11.03 -19.42
N VAL A 75 -11.98 -10.25 -18.95
CA VAL A 75 -10.83 -9.83 -19.77
C VAL A 75 -9.85 -10.98 -19.97
N ALA A 76 -9.53 -11.72 -18.90
CA ALA A 76 -8.57 -12.82 -18.91
C ALA A 76 -9.01 -13.96 -19.83
N PHE A 77 -10.31 -14.25 -19.93
CA PHE A 77 -10.84 -15.27 -20.83
C PHE A 77 -11.35 -14.72 -22.16
N GLY A 78 -11.95 -13.54 -22.13
CA GLY A 78 -12.55 -12.92 -23.32
C GLY A 78 -11.51 -12.58 -24.38
N VAL A 79 -10.38 -11.98 -24.01
CA VAL A 79 -9.35 -11.60 -24.99
C VAL A 79 -8.73 -12.82 -25.69
N PRO A 80 -8.27 -13.87 -24.97
CA PRO A 80 -7.75 -15.07 -25.63
C PRO A 80 -8.80 -15.78 -26.50
N ALA A 81 -10.05 -15.90 -26.03
CA ALA A 81 -11.12 -16.55 -26.79
C ALA A 81 -11.43 -15.79 -28.09
N LEU A 82 -11.42 -14.46 -28.05
CA LEU A 82 -11.68 -13.61 -29.21
C LEU A 82 -10.55 -13.73 -30.24
N ILE A 83 -9.29 -13.76 -29.78
CA ILE A 83 -8.13 -14.00 -30.65
C ILE A 83 -8.23 -15.39 -31.31
N MET A 84 -8.49 -16.45 -30.53
CA MET A 84 -8.66 -17.80 -31.08
C MET A 84 -9.81 -17.88 -32.08
N GLY A 85 -10.94 -17.22 -31.80
CA GLY A 85 -12.07 -17.15 -32.70
C GLY A 85 -11.72 -16.49 -34.03
N ILE A 86 -11.05 -15.33 -34.00
CA ILE A 86 -10.62 -14.64 -35.21
C ILE A 86 -9.64 -15.51 -36.02
N LEU A 87 -8.61 -16.05 -35.36
CA LEU A 87 -7.62 -16.89 -36.03
C LEU A 87 -8.25 -18.16 -36.62
N GLY A 88 -9.17 -18.79 -35.89
CA GLY A 88 -9.94 -19.94 -36.35
C GLY A 88 -10.77 -19.63 -37.59
N VAL A 89 -11.52 -18.53 -37.58
CA VAL A 89 -12.34 -18.09 -38.72
C VAL A 89 -11.47 -17.75 -39.94
N VAL A 90 -10.38 -17.02 -39.74
CA VAL A 90 -9.44 -16.66 -40.81
C VAL A 90 -8.82 -17.91 -41.43
N ASN A 91 -8.38 -18.86 -40.61
CA ASN A 91 -7.82 -20.13 -41.08
C ASN A 91 -8.85 -21.00 -41.79
N TYR A 92 -10.10 -21.02 -41.32
CA TYR A 92 -11.19 -21.74 -41.95
C TYR A 92 -11.50 -21.18 -43.36
N ILE A 93 -11.65 -19.85 -43.49
CA ILE A 93 -11.91 -19.20 -44.77
C ILE A 93 -10.74 -19.44 -45.75
N ARG A 94 -9.50 -19.34 -45.27
CA ARG A 94 -8.31 -19.64 -46.09
C ARG A 94 -8.29 -21.09 -46.55
N GLY A 95 -8.48 -22.04 -45.64
CA GLY A 95 -8.47 -23.46 -45.96
C GLY A 95 -9.60 -23.90 -46.90
N ARG A 96 -10.77 -23.25 -46.83
CA ARG A 96 -11.87 -23.48 -47.78
C ARG A 96 -11.55 -22.96 -49.19
N LYS A 97 -10.81 -21.84 -49.30
CA LYS A 97 -10.34 -21.30 -50.59
C LYS A 97 -9.20 -22.14 -51.20
N THR A 98 -8.39 -22.80 -50.39
CA THR A 98 -7.29 -23.66 -50.84
C THR A 98 -7.65 -25.15 -50.94
N GLY A 99 -8.90 -25.54 -50.69
CA GLY A 99 -9.38 -26.93 -50.84
C GLY A 99 -8.93 -27.91 -49.75
N ILE A 100 -8.47 -27.42 -48.59
CA ILE A 100 -7.94 -28.25 -47.49
C ILE A 100 -9.08 -28.77 -46.58
N TYR A 101 -10.17 -28.01 -46.47
CA TYR A 101 -11.38 -28.40 -45.74
C TYR A 101 -12.52 -28.55 -46.76
N GLY A 102 -12.48 -29.65 -47.52
CA GLY A 102 -13.55 -30.10 -48.42
C GLY A 102 -14.56 -30.97 -47.69
#